data_AF-A0AAU1LC69-F1
#
_entry.id   AF-A0AAU1LC69-F1
#
_cell.length_a   1.000
_cell.length_b   1.000
_cell.length_c   1.000
_cell.angle_alpha   90.00
_cell.angle_beta   90.00
_cell.angle_gamma   90.00
#
_symmetry.space_group_name_H-M   'P 1'
#
loop_
_entity.id
_entity.type
_entity.pdbx_description
1 polymer ?
#
loop_
_entity_poly.entity_id
_entity_poly.type
_entity_poly.pdbx_seq_one_letter_code
_entity_poly.pdbx_strand_id
1 'polypeptide(L)'
;MAVPQNKASLLRAEIRNEDAVRYVDTEAVAHHPGRLIAAWQEWLREYAAQGRPVRGVGESPWDKVRSPAEAQELRYHEWLLNKAFAHGPAWWLLCPYDIAHDDAALTEMARCHPELRQDGRTTPCDDYAPKAPYRFTPLTDPCDPYEEFAYSRGDLSALREKISACAQLHGLTGRRLRELHLAATEVATNSTRHGGGHGELRTWKEEHRLVCEFRDARYIEDPLTLDASPAT
;
A
#
# COMPACT_ATOMS: atom_id res chain seq x y z
N MET A 1 -15.35 10.60 0.85
CA MET A 1 -15.21 9.87 -0.41
C MET A 1 -13.78 10.02 -0.89
N ALA A 2 -13.09 8.90 -1.03
CA ALA A 2 -11.73 8.83 -1.55
C ALA A 2 -11.80 8.06 -2.87
N VAL A 3 -12.04 8.81 -3.95
CA VAL A 3 -12.22 8.26 -5.30
C VAL A 3 -11.43 9.12 -6.29
N PRO A 4 -11.01 8.56 -7.44
CA PRO A 4 -10.35 9.32 -8.49
C PRO A 4 -11.13 10.58 -8.89
N GLN A 5 -10.42 11.66 -9.27
CA GLN A 5 -11.03 12.98 -9.50
C GLN A 5 -12.14 12.99 -10.57
N ASN A 6 -12.00 12.18 -11.61
CA ASN A 6 -13.03 12.00 -12.64
C ASN A 6 -14.31 11.40 -12.05
N LYS A 7 -14.20 10.40 -11.17
CA LYS A 7 -15.35 9.77 -10.48
C LYS A 7 -15.92 10.65 -9.39
N ALA A 8 -15.09 11.42 -8.68
CA ALA A 8 -15.55 12.43 -7.73
C ALA A 8 -16.47 13.45 -8.41
N SER A 9 -16.13 13.87 -9.63
CA SER A 9 -16.94 14.80 -10.42
C SER A 9 -18.30 14.21 -10.81
N LEU A 10 -18.34 12.93 -11.20
CA LEU A 10 -19.60 12.22 -11.49
C LEU A 10 -20.49 12.09 -10.24
N LEU A 11 -19.90 11.74 -9.09
CA LEU A 11 -20.65 11.63 -7.83
C LEU A 11 -21.23 12.97 -7.38
N ARG A 12 -20.52 14.09 -7.58
CA ARG A 12 -21.04 15.43 -7.25
C ARG A 12 -22.29 15.77 -8.05
N ALA A 13 -22.35 15.38 -9.32
CA ALA A 13 -23.52 15.63 -10.18
C ALA A 13 -24.79 14.90 -9.70
N GLU A 14 -24.63 13.75 -9.03
CA GLU A 14 -25.75 12.91 -8.57
C GLU A 14 -26.16 13.19 -7.11
N ILE A 15 -25.25 13.72 -6.29
CA ILE A 15 -25.51 13.97 -4.87
C ILE A 15 -26.15 15.34 -4.66
N ARG A 16 -27.42 15.34 -4.26
CA ARG A 16 -28.21 16.57 -4.07
C ARG A 16 -27.84 17.42 -2.85
N ASN A 17 -27.08 16.87 -1.89
CA ASN A 17 -26.68 17.56 -0.67
C ASN A 17 -25.15 17.49 -0.50
N GLU A 18 -24.45 18.46 -1.08
CA GLU A 18 -22.99 18.51 -1.08
C GLU A 18 -22.40 18.73 0.32
N ASP A 19 -23.08 19.47 1.20
CA ASP A 19 -22.61 19.79 2.55
C ASP A 19 -22.49 18.55 3.46
N ALA A 20 -23.18 17.46 3.10
CA ALA A 20 -23.11 16.18 3.79
C ALA A 20 -21.96 15.27 3.31
N VAL A 21 -21.26 15.63 2.22
CA VAL A 21 -20.27 14.75 1.58
C VAL A 21 -18.91 15.46 1.45
N ARG A 22 -17.91 14.93 2.17
CA ARG A 22 -16.53 15.36 2.03
C ARG A 22 -15.81 14.49 0.99
N TYR A 23 -15.23 15.14 -0.02
CA TYR A 23 -14.33 14.50 -0.98
C TYR A 23 -12.88 14.73 -0.51
N VAL A 24 -12.09 13.66 -0.54
CA VAL A 24 -10.69 13.67 -0.15
C VAL A 24 -9.90 13.17 -1.34
N ASP A 25 -8.98 13.99 -1.82
CA ASP A 25 -7.98 13.54 -2.78
C ASP A 25 -6.97 12.65 -2.04
N THR A 26 -6.97 11.37 -2.39
CA THR A 26 -6.04 10.39 -1.83
C THR A 26 -4.86 10.10 -2.75
N GLU A 27 -4.77 10.69 -3.95
CA GLU A 27 -3.70 10.37 -4.92
C GLU A 27 -2.30 10.60 -4.34
N ALA A 28 -2.12 11.69 -3.58
CA ALA A 28 -0.82 12.02 -2.97
C ALA A 28 -0.36 11.02 -1.89
N VAL A 29 -1.29 10.33 -1.23
CA VAL A 29 -1.01 9.39 -0.12
C VAL A 29 -1.31 7.93 -0.46
N ALA A 30 -1.93 7.66 -1.60
CA ALA A 30 -2.29 6.31 -2.05
C ALA A 30 -1.08 5.38 -2.19
N HIS A 31 0.09 5.94 -2.53
CA HIS A 31 1.34 5.19 -2.62
C HIS A 31 1.96 4.83 -1.24
N HIS A 32 1.36 5.31 -0.13
CA HIS A 32 1.82 5.06 1.23
C HIS A 32 0.66 4.55 2.09
N PRO A 33 0.34 3.25 2.04
CA PRO A 33 -0.87 2.69 2.67
C PRO A 33 -0.96 3.00 4.17
N GLY A 34 0.16 2.95 4.92
CA GLY A 34 0.18 3.30 6.34
C GLY A 34 -0.16 4.78 6.62
N ARG A 35 0.32 5.72 5.79
CA ARG A 35 0.00 7.16 5.92
C ARG A 35 -1.47 7.44 5.62
N LEU A 36 -1.99 6.83 4.56
CA LEU A 36 -3.41 6.95 4.19
C LEU A 36 -4.32 6.42 5.30
N ILE A 37 -4.00 5.26 5.87
CA ILE A 37 -4.75 4.66 6.98
C ILE A 37 -4.69 5.56 8.22
N ALA A 38 -3.50 6.05 8.59
CA ALA A 38 -3.36 6.94 9.75
C ALA A 38 -4.19 8.22 9.61
N ALA A 39 -4.19 8.84 8.41
CA ALA A 39 -5.01 10.01 8.12
C ALA A 39 -6.52 9.71 8.23
N TRP A 40 -6.96 8.54 7.77
CA TRP A 40 -8.35 8.10 7.91
C TRP A 40 -8.73 7.82 9.37
N GLN A 41 -7.84 7.21 10.15
CA GLN A 41 -8.08 6.97 11.58
C GLN A 41 -8.20 8.27 12.38
N GLU A 42 -7.38 9.28 12.08
CA GLU A 42 -7.53 10.61 12.69
C GLU A 42 -8.89 11.22 12.32
N TRP A 43 -9.21 11.26 11.03
CA TRP A 43 -10.46 11.82 10.54
C TRP A 43 -11.70 11.12 11.12
N LEU A 44 -11.70 9.78 11.17
CA LEU A 44 -12.81 9.01 11.74
C LEU A 44 -12.98 9.27 13.24
N ARG A 45 -11.89 9.45 13.99
CA ARG A 45 -11.95 9.79 15.43
C ARG A 45 -12.63 11.14 15.66
N GLU A 46 -12.32 12.16 14.86
CA GLU A 46 -12.94 13.49 14.96
C GLU A 46 -14.47 13.44 14.77
N TYR A 47 -14.95 12.67 13.80
CA TYR A 47 -16.39 12.58 13.50
C TYR A 47 -17.12 11.62 14.44
N ALA A 48 -16.48 10.52 14.85
CA ALA A 48 -17.04 9.60 15.84
C ALA A 48 -17.26 10.31 17.20
N ALA A 49 -16.36 11.22 17.59
CA ALA A 49 -16.51 12.04 18.80
C ALA A 49 -17.78 12.93 18.77
N GLN A 50 -18.32 13.22 17.58
CA GLN A 50 -19.56 13.99 17.41
C GLN A 50 -20.82 13.10 17.37
N GLY A 51 -20.68 11.78 17.60
CA GLY A 51 -21.79 10.83 17.60
C GLY A 51 -22.41 10.56 16.23
N ARG A 52 -21.72 10.92 15.14
CA ARG A 52 -22.24 10.77 13.78
C ARG A 52 -21.65 9.53 13.11
N PRO A 53 -22.48 8.61 12.56
CA PRO A 53 -21.96 7.50 11.78
C PRO A 53 -21.34 8.01 10.49
N VAL A 54 -20.19 7.44 10.13
CA VAL A 54 -19.42 7.80 8.95
C VAL A 54 -19.57 6.72 7.88
N ARG A 55 -19.84 7.14 6.64
CA ARG A 55 -19.85 6.26 5.48
C ARG A 55 -18.74 6.68 4.53
N GLY A 56 -17.87 5.74 4.21
CA GLY A 56 -16.78 5.86 3.25
C GLY A 56 -17.12 5.17 1.94
N VAL A 57 -16.63 5.75 0.85
CA VAL A 57 -16.45 5.05 -0.42
C VAL A 57 -14.97 5.20 -0.74
N GLY A 58 -14.27 4.08 -0.91
CA GLY A 58 -12.85 4.02 -1.20
C GLY A 58 -12.64 3.17 -2.44
N GLU A 59 -12.04 3.73 -3.48
CA GLU A 59 -11.81 2.98 -4.71
C GLU A 59 -10.31 2.81 -4.94
N SER A 60 -9.87 1.55 -4.98
CA SER A 60 -8.52 1.19 -5.39
C SER A 60 -8.41 1.24 -6.92
N PRO A 61 -7.29 1.75 -7.48
CA PRO A 61 -7.09 1.90 -8.93
C PRO A 61 -6.76 0.56 -9.61
N TRP A 62 -7.65 -0.41 -9.47
CA TRP A 62 -7.46 -1.79 -9.94
C TRP A 62 -7.37 -1.88 -11.47
N ASP A 63 -8.10 -1.02 -12.17
CA ASP A 63 -8.09 -0.85 -13.62
C ASP A 63 -6.71 -0.41 -14.16
N LYS A 64 -5.84 0.11 -13.28
CA LYS A 64 -4.50 0.60 -13.63
C LYS A 64 -3.39 -0.37 -13.26
N VAL A 65 -3.72 -1.56 -12.78
CA VAL A 65 -2.73 -2.60 -12.42
C VAL A 65 -2.01 -3.08 -13.69
N ARG A 66 -0.68 -3.00 -13.68
CA ARG A 66 0.18 -3.38 -14.82
C ARG A 66 1.08 -4.56 -14.53
N SER A 67 1.12 -5.05 -13.29
CA SER A 67 1.94 -6.21 -12.92
C SER A 67 1.38 -6.97 -11.71
N PRO A 68 1.76 -8.25 -11.53
CA PRO A 68 1.41 -9.03 -10.34
C PRO A 68 1.88 -8.38 -9.03
N ALA A 69 3.02 -7.67 -9.05
CA ALA A 69 3.53 -6.94 -7.89
C ALA A 69 2.63 -5.74 -7.54
N GLU A 70 2.21 -4.95 -8.52
CA GLU A 70 1.24 -3.86 -8.29
C GLU A 70 -0.10 -4.40 -7.77
N ALA A 71 -0.58 -5.54 -8.29
CA ALA A 71 -1.78 -6.20 -7.78
C ALA A 71 -1.64 -6.64 -6.31
N GLN A 72 -0.47 -7.17 -5.95
CA GLN A 72 -0.16 -7.57 -4.59
C GLN A 72 -0.16 -6.39 -3.62
N GLU A 73 0.44 -5.25 -4.00
CA GLU A 73 0.43 -4.04 -3.17
C GLU A 73 -0.99 -3.51 -2.92
N LEU A 74 -1.87 -3.53 -3.94
CA LEU A 74 -3.27 -3.15 -3.77
C LEU A 74 -4.01 -4.13 -2.85
N ARG A 75 -3.81 -5.44 -3.00
CA ARG A 75 -4.39 -6.43 -2.07
C ARG A 75 -3.88 -6.24 -0.64
N TYR A 76 -2.59 -5.91 -0.47
CA TYR A 76 -2.03 -5.62 0.85
C TYR A 76 -2.67 -4.38 1.49
N HIS A 77 -2.92 -3.34 0.69
CA HIS A 77 -3.66 -2.16 1.13
C HIS A 77 -5.07 -2.53 1.62
N GLU A 78 -5.83 -3.31 0.86
CA GLU A 78 -7.20 -3.72 1.20
C GLU A 78 -7.24 -4.63 2.44
N TRP A 79 -6.26 -5.52 2.59
CA TRP A 79 -6.09 -6.30 3.82
C TRP A 79 -5.77 -5.40 5.03
N LEU A 80 -4.90 -4.38 4.86
CA LEU A 80 -4.58 -3.43 5.92
C LEU A 80 -5.78 -2.58 6.34
N LEU A 81 -6.67 -2.19 5.43
CA LEU A 81 -7.90 -1.46 5.76
C LEU A 81 -8.76 -2.26 6.74
N ASN A 82 -8.94 -3.56 6.48
CA ASN A 82 -9.69 -4.42 7.38
C ASN A 82 -9.03 -4.52 8.76
N LYS A 83 -7.69 -4.69 8.82
CA LYS A 83 -6.98 -4.68 10.10
C LYS A 83 -7.12 -3.35 10.85
N ALA A 84 -7.02 -2.22 10.13
CA ALA A 84 -7.05 -0.88 10.72
C ALA A 84 -8.42 -0.46 11.25
N PHE A 85 -9.50 -0.96 10.65
CA PHE A 85 -10.85 -0.48 10.91
C PHE A 85 -11.84 -1.56 11.37
N ALA A 86 -11.43 -2.82 11.54
CA ALA A 86 -12.31 -3.92 11.96
C ALA A 86 -13.15 -3.66 13.23
N HIS A 87 -12.70 -2.76 14.12
CA HIS A 87 -13.32 -2.54 15.43
C HIS A 87 -13.84 -1.10 15.64
N GLY A 88 -14.07 -0.33 14.56
CA GLY A 88 -14.56 1.05 14.65
C GLY A 88 -16.08 1.14 14.90
N PRO A 89 -16.56 1.87 15.93
CA PRO A 89 -17.96 1.76 16.40
C PRO A 89 -19.01 2.42 15.50
N ALA A 90 -18.62 3.16 14.45
CA ALA A 90 -19.55 3.96 13.66
C ALA A 90 -19.06 4.25 12.24
N TRP A 91 -18.42 3.28 11.58
CA TRP A 91 -17.87 3.48 10.23
C TRP A 91 -18.25 2.32 9.30
N TRP A 92 -18.64 2.63 8.07
CA TRP A 92 -18.86 1.66 7.00
C TRP A 92 -18.09 2.12 5.77
N LEU A 93 -17.29 1.24 5.15
CA LEU A 93 -16.60 1.52 3.89
C LEU A 93 -17.11 0.59 2.81
N LEU A 94 -17.53 1.20 1.71
CA LEU A 94 -17.81 0.50 0.47
C LEU A 94 -16.61 0.64 -0.46
N CYS A 95 -16.01 -0.49 -0.84
CA CYS A 95 -14.98 -0.54 -1.87
C CYS A 95 -15.62 -1.04 -3.18
N PRO A 96 -15.98 -0.15 -4.13
CA PRO A 96 -16.53 -0.58 -5.41
C PRO A 96 -15.41 -1.10 -6.32
N TYR A 97 -15.72 -2.17 -7.05
CA TYR A 97 -14.84 -2.77 -8.04
C TYR A 97 -15.57 -2.90 -9.37
N ASP A 98 -14.85 -2.65 -10.46
CA ASP A 98 -15.37 -2.87 -11.80
C ASP A 98 -15.27 -4.36 -12.17
N ILE A 99 -16.43 -5.01 -12.25
CA ILE A 99 -16.57 -6.43 -12.56
C ILE A 99 -16.38 -6.77 -14.04
N ALA A 100 -16.15 -5.77 -14.89
CA ALA A 100 -15.81 -6.02 -16.30
C ALA A 100 -14.37 -6.54 -16.50
N HIS A 101 -13.56 -6.56 -15.43
CA HIS A 101 -12.18 -7.01 -15.42
C HIS A 101 -12.02 -8.46 -14.91
N ASP A 102 -10.82 -9.02 -15.07
CA ASP A 102 -10.43 -10.41 -14.74
C ASP A 102 -11.02 -10.97 -13.43
N ASP A 103 -11.84 -12.03 -13.56
CA ASP A 103 -12.53 -12.75 -12.48
C ASP A 103 -11.58 -13.31 -11.40
N ALA A 104 -10.39 -13.78 -11.79
CA ALA A 104 -9.45 -14.38 -10.85
C ALA A 104 -8.88 -13.32 -9.88
N ALA A 105 -8.58 -12.15 -10.43
CA ALA A 105 -8.04 -11.03 -9.69
C ALA A 105 -9.10 -10.45 -8.72
N LEU A 106 -10.36 -10.37 -9.15
CA LEU A 106 -11.49 -9.97 -8.32
C LEU A 106 -11.80 -10.98 -7.20
N THR A 107 -11.65 -12.28 -7.47
CA THR A 107 -11.83 -13.33 -6.46
C THR A 107 -10.82 -13.17 -5.32
N GLU A 108 -9.54 -12.99 -5.63
CA GLU A 108 -8.50 -12.75 -4.62
C GLU A 108 -8.72 -11.44 -3.86
N MET A 109 -9.26 -10.42 -4.53
CA MET A 109 -9.63 -9.16 -3.88
C MET A 109 -10.81 -9.33 -2.92
N ALA A 110 -11.85 -10.07 -3.32
CA ALA A 110 -13.04 -10.34 -2.51
C ALA A 110 -12.68 -10.99 -1.17
N ARG A 111 -11.64 -11.83 -1.13
CA ARG A 111 -11.11 -12.47 0.09
C ARG A 111 -10.56 -11.49 1.13
N CYS A 112 -10.29 -10.25 0.73
CA CYS A 112 -9.90 -9.20 1.67
C CYS A 112 -11.09 -8.61 2.42
N HIS A 113 -12.34 -8.83 1.97
CA HIS A 113 -13.53 -8.16 2.49
C HIS A 113 -14.44 -9.12 3.28
N PRO A 114 -14.97 -8.72 4.45
CA PRO A 114 -15.86 -9.56 5.25
C PRO A 114 -17.24 -9.76 4.61
N GLU A 115 -17.69 -8.80 3.81
CA GLU A 115 -18.99 -8.78 3.17
C GLU A 115 -18.85 -8.36 1.71
N LEU A 116 -19.61 -9.01 0.83
CA LEU A 116 -19.70 -8.70 -0.59
C LEU A 116 -21.08 -8.14 -0.89
N ARG A 117 -21.16 -7.14 -1.76
CA ARG A 117 -22.42 -6.54 -2.19
C ARG A 117 -22.59 -6.65 -3.70
N GLN A 118 -23.60 -7.39 -4.13
CA GLN A 118 -23.94 -7.60 -5.54
C GLN A 118 -25.46 -7.51 -5.73
N ASP A 119 -25.91 -6.83 -6.79
CA ASP A 119 -27.33 -6.65 -7.11
C ASP A 119 -28.17 -6.12 -5.92
N GLY A 120 -27.57 -5.22 -5.13
CA GLY A 120 -28.21 -4.62 -3.96
C GLY A 120 -28.33 -5.53 -2.73
N ARG A 121 -27.85 -6.77 -2.81
CA ARG A 121 -27.80 -7.73 -1.70
C ARG A 121 -26.39 -7.78 -1.10
N THR A 122 -26.31 -7.87 0.22
CA THR A 122 -25.05 -8.04 0.94
C THR A 122 -25.01 -9.45 1.52
N THR A 123 -23.90 -10.15 1.31
CA THR A 123 -23.66 -11.51 1.81
C THR A 123 -22.28 -11.58 2.47
N PRO A 124 -22.11 -12.37 3.55
CA PRO A 124 -20.78 -12.67 4.08
C PRO A 124 -19.86 -13.28 3.02
N CYS A 125 -18.57 -12.99 3.09
CA CYS A 125 -17.56 -13.69 2.29
C CYS A 125 -17.05 -14.91 3.07
N ASP A 126 -17.35 -16.12 2.61
CA ASP A 126 -16.95 -17.36 3.30
C ASP A 126 -15.42 -17.57 3.29
N ASP A 127 -14.72 -17.02 2.28
CA ASP A 127 -13.27 -17.10 2.14
C ASP A 127 -12.52 -16.02 2.96
N TYR A 128 -13.22 -15.10 3.61
CA TYR A 128 -12.58 -14.04 4.41
C TYR A 128 -12.03 -14.60 5.74
N ALA A 129 -10.74 -14.40 5.95
CA ALA A 129 -10.03 -14.87 7.14
C ALA A 129 -9.52 -13.69 8.00
N PRO A 130 -10.29 -13.21 9.00
CA PRO A 130 -10.01 -11.97 9.73
C PRO A 130 -8.68 -11.98 10.53
N LYS A 131 -8.16 -13.17 10.84
CA LYS A 131 -6.93 -13.35 11.63
C LYS A 131 -5.75 -13.87 10.80
N ALA A 132 -5.95 -14.11 9.50
CA ALA A 132 -4.87 -14.60 8.65
C ALA A 132 -3.84 -13.49 8.40
N PRO A 133 -2.53 -13.77 8.55
CA PRO A 133 -1.50 -12.82 8.14
C PRO A 133 -1.52 -12.68 6.62
N TYR A 134 -1.25 -11.46 6.11
CA TYR A 134 -1.02 -11.28 4.69
C TYR A 134 0.27 -11.99 4.28
N ARG A 135 0.20 -12.78 3.19
CA ARG A 135 1.35 -13.51 2.65
C ARG A 135 1.75 -12.90 1.32
N PHE A 136 2.86 -12.17 1.32
CA PHE A 136 3.49 -11.73 0.08
C PHE A 136 4.03 -12.95 -0.68
N THR A 137 3.87 -12.95 -2.00
CA THR A 137 4.62 -13.85 -2.88
C THR A 137 6.11 -13.58 -2.65
N PRO A 138 6.92 -14.61 -2.36
CA PRO A 138 8.36 -14.45 -2.23
C PRO A 138 8.94 -13.77 -3.47
N LEU A 139 9.90 -12.87 -3.27
CA LEU A 139 10.68 -12.34 -4.38
C LEU A 139 11.40 -13.50 -5.07
N THR A 140 11.59 -13.39 -6.39
CA THR A 140 12.41 -14.33 -7.14
C THR A 140 13.82 -14.37 -6.58
N ASP A 141 14.51 -15.51 -6.67
CA ASP A 141 15.92 -15.55 -6.35
C ASP A 141 16.70 -14.59 -7.27
N PRO A 142 17.72 -13.89 -6.73
CA PRO A 142 18.54 -13.02 -7.55
C PRO A 142 19.24 -13.83 -8.65
N CYS A 143 19.17 -13.35 -9.89
CA CYS A 143 19.84 -13.99 -11.02
C CYS A 143 21.31 -13.52 -11.10
N ASP A 144 22.23 -14.45 -11.35
CA ASP A 144 23.64 -14.09 -11.60
C ASP A 144 23.79 -13.23 -12.87
N PRO A 145 24.60 -12.16 -12.85
CA PRO A 145 25.30 -11.62 -11.68
C PRO A 145 24.35 -10.76 -10.81
N TYR A 146 24.33 -11.01 -9.51
CA TYR A 146 23.71 -10.13 -8.52
C TYR A 146 24.76 -9.60 -7.55
N GLU A 147 24.49 -8.45 -6.95
CA GLU A 147 25.36 -7.87 -5.95
C GLU A 147 24.70 -7.98 -4.57
N GLU A 148 25.48 -8.46 -3.60
CA GLU A 148 25.17 -8.34 -2.19
C GLU A 148 25.97 -7.20 -1.57
N PHE A 149 25.36 -6.53 -0.60
CA PHE A 149 26.01 -5.48 0.17
C PHE A 149 25.50 -5.46 1.60
N ALA A 150 26.35 -5.87 2.53
CA ALA A 150 26.13 -5.63 3.94
C ALA A 150 26.31 -4.14 4.24
N TYR A 151 25.36 -3.54 4.94
CA TYR A 151 25.37 -2.12 5.28
C TYR A 151 25.07 -1.89 6.75
N SER A 152 25.60 -0.80 7.28
CA SER A 152 25.34 -0.26 8.60
C SER A 152 24.96 1.23 8.50
N ARG A 153 24.77 1.91 9.63
CA ARG A 153 24.35 3.32 9.67
C ARG A 153 25.29 4.27 8.89
N GLY A 154 26.58 3.93 8.74
CA GLY A 154 27.56 4.73 8.01
C GLY A 154 27.54 4.56 6.49
N ASP A 155 26.84 3.54 5.98
CA ASP A 155 27.04 3.05 4.61
C ASP A 155 25.97 3.54 3.61
N LEU A 156 25.13 4.50 4.02
CA LEU A 156 24.02 5.00 3.18
C LEU A 156 24.50 5.61 1.85
N SER A 157 25.70 6.19 1.80
CA SER A 157 26.26 6.68 0.53
C SER A 157 26.62 5.53 -0.40
N ALA A 158 27.39 4.57 0.09
CA ALA A 158 27.81 3.38 -0.66
C ALA A 158 26.60 2.55 -1.13
N LEU A 159 25.56 2.47 -0.30
CA LEU A 159 24.30 1.84 -0.65
C LEU A 159 23.63 2.50 -1.86
N ARG A 160 23.54 3.85 -1.87
CA ARG A 160 22.99 4.60 -3.00
C ARG A 160 23.87 4.47 -4.25
N GLU A 161 25.19 4.42 -4.10
CA GLU A 161 26.10 4.20 -5.23
C GLU A 161 25.87 2.83 -5.89
N LYS A 162 25.73 1.76 -5.08
CA LYS A 162 25.39 0.41 -5.58
C LYS A 162 24.05 0.36 -6.30
N ILE A 163 23.01 0.95 -5.71
CA ILE A 163 21.70 1.05 -6.37
C ILE A 163 21.80 1.84 -7.67
N SER A 164 22.60 2.92 -7.70
CA SER A 164 22.80 3.73 -8.91
C SER A 164 23.47 2.92 -10.03
N ALA A 165 24.50 2.14 -9.71
CA ALA A 165 25.19 1.30 -10.68
C ALA A 165 24.22 0.30 -11.34
N CYS A 166 23.42 -0.40 -10.52
CA CYS A 166 22.43 -1.34 -11.03
C CYS A 166 21.31 -0.62 -11.83
N ALA A 167 20.80 0.51 -11.33
CA ALA A 167 19.79 1.31 -12.01
C ALA A 167 20.24 1.83 -13.38
N GLN A 168 21.49 2.29 -13.49
CA GLN A 168 22.06 2.79 -14.74
C GLN A 168 22.14 1.67 -15.80
N LEU A 169 22.56 0.46 -15.42
CA LEU A 169 22.56 -0.71 -16.31
C LEU A 169 21.15 -1.05 -16.85
N HIS A 170 20.11 -0.58 -16.18
CA HIS A 170 18.72 -0.82 -16.55
C HIS A 170 18.00 0.43 -17.08
N GLY A 171 18.73 1.51 -17.35
CA GLY A 171 18.19 2.75 -17.91
C GLY A 171 17.27 3.51 -16.95
N LEU A 172 17.26 3.17 -15.65
CA LEU A 172 16.48 3.88 -14.64
C LEU A 172 17.23 5.17 -14.27
N THR A 173 16.69 6.31 -14.70
CA THR A 173 17.34 7.62 -14.54
C THR A 173 16.34 8.69 -14.08
N GLY A 174 16.84 9.88 -13.79
CA GLY A 174 16.01 11.06 -13.50
C GLY A 174 15.15 10.90 -12.24
N ARG A 175 13.85 11.19 -12.37
CA ARG A 175 12.90 11.19 -11.23
C ARG A 175 12.79 9.81 -10.57
N ARG A 176 12.66 8.74 -11.35
CA ARG A 176 12.47 7.38 -10.82
C ARG A 176 13.67 6.90 -10.00
N LEU A 177 14.88 7.27 -10.42
CA LEU A 177 16.09 6.95 -9.65
C LEU A 177 16.12 7.69 -8.31
N ARG A 178 15.71 8.96 -8.28
CA ARG A 178 15.62 9.72 -7.02
C ARG A 178 14.59 9.13 -6.07
N GLU A 179 13.43 8.73 -6.58
CA GLU A 179 12.38 8.07 -5.79
C GLU A 179 12.86 6.73 -5.23
N LEU A 180 13.56 5.94 -6.04
CA LEU A 180 14.19 4.70 -5.58
C LEU A 180 15.22 4.97 -4.48
N HIS A 181 16.07 6.00 -4.61
CA HIS A 181 17.03 6.34 -3.56
C HIS A 181 16.37 6.78 -2.27
N LEU A 182 15.29 7.55 -2.36
CA LEU A 182 14.54 7.97 -1.18
C LEU A 182 13.98 6.74 -0.45
N ALA A 183 13.23 5.89 -1.17
CA ALA A 183 12.66 4.67 -0.61
C ALA A 183 13.73 3.74 -0.02
N ALA A 184 14.81 3.49 -0.77
CA ALA A 184 15.93 2.67 -0.32
C ALA A 184 16.61 3.23 0.94
N THR A 185 16.78 4.55 1.02
CA THR A 185 17.38 5.20 2.19
C THR A 185 16.46 5.09 3.41
N GLU A 186 15.15 5.24 3.23
CA GLU A 186 14.16 5.07 4.30
C GLU A 186 14.18 3.63 4.84
N VAL A 187 14.16 2.63 3.95
CA VAL A 187 14.22 1.21 4.33
C VAL A 187 15.52 0.91 5.07
N ALA A 188 16.68 1.26 4.50
CA ALA A 188 17.98 1.03 5.13
C ALA A 188 18.13 1.76 6.49
N THR A 189 17.58 2.97 6.59
CA THR A 189 17.57 3.72 7.85
C THR A 189 16.70 3.02 8.89
N ASN A 190 15.54 2.50 8.50
CA ASN A 190 14.69 1.72 9.39
C ASN A 190 15.37 0.43 9.86
N SER A 191 16.03 -0.29 8.95
CA SER A 191 16.82 -1.49 9.29
C SER A 191 17.96 -1.17 10.28
N THR A 192 18.72 -0.10 10.05
CA THR A 192 19.84 0.26 10.95
C THR A 192 19.39 0.89 12.27
N ARG A 193 18.22 1.53 12.33
CA ARG A 193 17.68 2.09 13.58
C ARG A 193 16.93 1.06 14.42
N HIS A 194 16.17 0.18 13.78
CA HIS A 194 15.19 -0.69 14.44
C HIS A 194 15.43 -2.19 14.21
N GLY A 195 16.27 -2.57 13.26
CA GLY A 195 16.55 -3.97 12.85
C GLY A 195 17.90 -4.53 13.29
N GLY A 196 18.51 -3.97 14.35
CA GLY A 196 19.76 -4.51 14.91
C GLY A 196 21.04 -3.84 14.42
N GLY A 197 20.95 -2.68 13.76
CA GLY A 197 22.11 -1.83 13.43
C GLY A 197 22.74 -2.08 12.07
N HIS A 198 22.36 -3.16 11.39
CA HIS A 198 22.89 -3.58 10.09
C HIS A 198 21.80 -4.27 9.25
N GLY A 199 22.08 -4.45 7.97
CA GLY A 199 21.24 -5.22 7.05
C GLY A 199 22.01 -5.62 5.79
N GLU A 200 21.33 -6.35 4.91
CA GLU A 200 21.86 -6.79 3.63
C GLU A 200 20.99 -6.23 2.51
N LEU A 201 21.62 -5.63 1.50
CA LEU A 201 20.99 -5.22 0.25
C LEU A 201 21.36 -6.23 -0.83
N ARG A 202 20.36 -6.72 -1.56
CA ARG A 202 20.54 -7.43 -2.83
C ARG A 202 19.85 -6.69 -3.95
N THR A 203 20.52 -6.57 -5.10
CA THR A 203 19.91 -5.96 -6.29
C THR A 203 20.04 -6.88 -7.49
N TRP A 204 18.93 -7.08 -8.19
CA TRP A 204 18.90 -7.86 -9.42
C TRP A 204 17.79 -7.37 -10.35
N LYS A 205 17.79 -7.90 -11.56
CA LYS A 205 16.80 -7.62 -12.59
C LYS A 205 15.76 -8.73 -12.63
N GLU A 206 14.50 -8.33 -12.69
CA GLU A 206 13.38 -9.23 -13.01
C GLU A 206 12.60 -8.64 -14.18
N GLU A 207 12.67 -9.27 -15.36
CA GLU A 207 12.01 -8.81 -16.59
C GLU A 207 12.27 -7.32 -16.93
N HIS A 208 11.32 -6.44 -16.61
CA HIS A 208 11.35 -4.98 -16.84
C HIS A 208 11.48 -4.17 -15.54
N ARG A 209 11.91 -4.82 -14.45
CA ARG A 209 11.94 -4.28 -13.09
C ARG A 209 13.36 -4.40 -12.53
N LEU A 210 13.75 -3.38 -11.76
CA LEU A 210 14.89 -3.46 -10.85
C LEU A 210 14.34 -3.81 -9.46
N VAL A 211 14.83 -4.89 -8.88
CA VAL A 211 14.47 -5.30 -7.51
C VAL A 211 15.61 -4.90 -6.58
N CYS A 212 15.25 -4.25 -5.47
CA CYS A 212 16.15 -3.95 -4.36
C CYS A 212 15.57 -4.62 -3.11
N GLU A 213 16.14 -5.75 -2.72
CA GLU A 213 15.73 -6.50 -1.53
C GLU A 213 16.58 -6.06 -0.33
N PHE A 214 15.90 -5.73 0.75
CA PHE A 214 16.53 -5.42 2.02
C PHE A 214 16.20 -6.53 3.02
N ARG A 215 17.23 -7.09 3.64
CA ARG A 215 17.10 -8.09 4.70
C ARG A 215 17.70 -7.55 5.98
N ASP A 216 16.97 -7.73 7.08
CA ASP A 216 17.44 -7.41 8.43
C ASP A 216 16.80 -8.40 9.42
N ALA A 217 17.15 -8.27 10.70
CA ALA A 217 16.65 -9.15 11.75
C ALA A 217 15.27 -8.74 12.30
N ARG A 218 14.65 -7.68 11.77
CA ARG A 218 13.40 -7.14 12.30
C ARG A 218 12.22 -7.98 11.84
N TYR A 219 11.41 -8.39 12.81
CA TYR A 219 10.06 -8.88 12.56
C TYR A 219 9.04 -7.80 12.92
N ILE A 220 8.11 -7.51 12.01
CA ILE A 220 7.02 -6.55 12.23
C ILE A 220 5.75 -7.35 12.50
N GLU A 221 5.36 -7.44 13.77
CA GLU A 221 4.16 -8.16 14.20
C GLU A 221 2.87 -7.40 13.81
N ASP A 222 2.88 -6.08 13.93
CA ASP A 222 1.79 -5.22 13.49
C ASP A 222 2.24 -4.23 12.41
N PRO A 223 1.86 -4.42 11.13
CA PRO A 223 2.22 -3.51 10.06
C PRO A 223 1.62 -2.10 10.22
N LEU A 224 0.62 -1.90 11.09
CA LEU A 224 0.11 -0.56 11.41
C LEU A 224 1.05 0.25 12.30
N THR A 225 2.06 -0.39 12.91
CA THR A 225 3.08 0.26 13.76
C THR A 225 4.31 0.73 12.99
N LEU A 226 4.34 0.53 11.67
CA LEU A 226 5.36 1.14 10.82
C LEU A 226 5.17 2.66 10.87
N ASP A 227 6.00 3.32 11.68
CA ASP A 227 6.00 4.77 11.83
C ASP A 227 6.03 5.43 10.45
N ALA A 228 4.92 6.10 10.13
CA ALA A 228 4.86 7.11 9.09
C ALA A 228 5.69 8.32 9.52
N SER A 229 7.01 8.17 9.66
CA SER A 229 7.88 9.32 9.88
C SER A 229 7.67 10.31 8.73
N PRO A 230 7.45 11.61 9.03
CA PRO A 230 7.28 12.60 7.99
C PRO A 230 8.60 12.73 7.24
N ALA A 231 8.59 12.44 5.95
CA ALA A 231 9.58 13.02 5.05
C ALA A 231 9.33 14.54 5.13
N THR A 232 10.19 15.23 5.86
CA THR A 232 10.26 16.69 5.87
C THR A 232 11.12 17.18 4.73
#